data_AF-A0AAX0WNA9-F1
#
_entry.id   AF-A0AAX0WNA9-F1
#
_cell.length_a   1.000
_cell.length_b   1.000
_cell.length_c   1.000
_cell.angle_alpha   90.00
_cell.angle_beta   90.00
_cell.angle_gamma   90.00
#
_symmetry.space_group_name_H-M   'P 1'
#
loop_
_entity.id
_entity.type
_entity.pdbx_description
1 polymer ?
#
loop_
_entity_poly.entity_id
_entity_poly.type
_entity_poly.pdbx_seq_one_letter_code
_entity_poly.pdbx_strand_id
1 'polypeptide(L)'
;MKTVSILLLGLAIGLSGCSLHQRQEMEYAHYQDDAAAIREAHAAWLILSSPSRSREWPEARKKYNACIRELAAHLKEAKRKGGMDEEKRLSLPFVIEKSPYAKDSNPWFYEAIFMSDEVDPTFRLRESVTVEGMGIPLAGLAPRGGSRPHANVLKDNGNVHTLTAILDFDRMVDGKPTLRTIPRLMNEHIFIGKNKVRQPLAANFSVPIALFWKLSDADGTELLGAFRPKKAINTMGLYFSEPYDPRKIPVVFTHGLMSGPATFANLTNRLLVDPVIRENYQFWFFGYPSGLAWTIPASRQRQALKELMQEYNPRGTSREMNNIVMVGHSMGGLITRFNNSTKPWTLMKGLFELPPETFAGMTMGNWKNGLAPLNCDEHTLEQLQNNFIFSPSSSVTRIVYMATPHRGSTFADNWIGRLGQHLIDLPSDMLEEVTRIATLSRGMFLLNPLQLKDELTSIRQLSPNSSLVKYMSELRGSPNVPVHSIIGDRGRNDTPNSSDGVVKYHSSHLDWSASEKIVPSGHSVQDDPASAVELRRILREHLVKVKGRKTLEEADAKAATPVWQANPSPPIILKRP
;
A
#
# COMPACT_ATOMS: atom_id res chain seq x y z
N MET A 1 -32.56 38.42 5.30
CA MET A 1 -32.72 38.02 3.88
C MET A 1 -32.19 36.59 3.76
N LYS A 2 -32.87 35.49 4.09
CA LYS A 2 -34.22 35.00 3.72
C LYS A 2 -34.58 35.30 2.26
N THR A 3 -35.00 34.21 1.58
CA THR A 3 -35.56 34.08 0.23
C THR A 3 -34.64 34.40 -0.94
N VAL A 4 -34.21 33.36 -1.67
CA VAL A 4 -34.50 33.12 -3.09
C VAL A 4 -33.70 31.88 -3.53
N SER A 5 -34.43 30.78 -3.79
CA SER A 5 -34.14 29.69 -4.74
C SER A 5 -34.88 28.40 -4.32
N ILE A 6 -36.18 28.54 -4.08
CA ILE A 6 -37.16 27.45 -4.16
C ILE A 6 -38.09 27.88 -5.29
N LEU A 7 -37.71 27.60 -6.54
CA LEU A 7 -38.51 27.76 -7.75
C LEU A 7 -37.72 27.21 -8.93
N LEU A 8 -37.66 25.88 -9.01
CA LEU A 8 -37.42 25.09 -10.24
C LEU A 8 -37.61 23.58 -9.94
N LEU A 9 -38.64 23.25 -9.18
CA LEU A 9 -39.10 21.86 -9.02
C LEU A 9 -40.64 21.85 -9.02
N GLY A 10 -41.22 22.02 -10.19
CA GLY A 10 -42.68 22.05 -10.33
C GLY A 10 -43.11 22.42 -11.73
N LEU A 11 -42.90 21.52 -12.70
CA LEU A 11 -43.69 21.38 -13.94
C LEU A 11 -43.10 20.27 -14.82
N ALA A 12 -43.52 19.03 -14.56
CA ALA A 12 -43.73 17.98 -15.55
C ALA A 12 -44.40 16.76 -14.87
N ILE A 13 -45.55 16.99 -14.25
CA ILE A 13 -46.55 15.94 -14.01
C ILE A 13 -47.59 16.13 -15.10
N GLY A 14 -47.58 15.24 -16.08
CA GLY A 14 -48.50 15.19 -17.19
C GLY A 14 -48.15 13.96 -18.03
N LEU A 15 -49.06 12.98 -18.09
CA LEU A 15 -48.94 11.64 -18.71
C LEU A 15 -48.40 10.51 -17.80
N SER A 16 -48.95 10.41 -16.58
CA SER A 16 -48.95 9.16 -15.80
C SER A 16 -50.17 8.31 -16.21
N GLY A 17 -49.95 7.41 -17.16
CA GLY A 17 -50.90 6.34 -17.50
C GLY A 17 -50.23 5.04 -17.97
N CYS A 18 -48.94 5.07 -18.33
CA CYS A 18 -48.17 3.91 -18.80
C CYS A 18 -47.04 3.45 -17.85
N SER A 19 -46.80 4.10 -16.70
CA SER A 19 -45.54 3.92 -15.97
C SER A 19 -45.48 2.77 -14.95
N LEU A 20 -46.62 2.18 -14.57
CA LEU A 20 -46.67 1.06 -13.61
C LEU A 20 -46.64 -0.30 -14.33
N HIS A 21 -47.47 -0.49 -15.35
CA HIS A 21 -47.49 -1.74 -16.13
C HIS A 21 -46.17 -1.94 -16.89
N GLN A 22 -45.63 -0.88 -17.50
CA GLN A 22 -44.36 -0.95 -18.23
C GLN A 22 -43.14 -1.16 -17.29
N ARG A 23 -43.20 -0.67 -16.04
CA ARG A 23 -42.21 -1.01 -15.00
C ARG A 23 -42.32 -2.46 -14.56
N GLN A 24 -43.54 -2.93 -14.35
CA GLN A 24 -43.80 -4.30 -13.91
C GLN A 24 -43.43 -5.30 -15.01
N GLU A 25 -43.77 -5.02 -16.28
CA GLU A 25 -43.36 -5.80 -17.45
C GLU A 25 -41.84 -5.80 -17.65
N MET A 26 -41.16 -4.66 -17.47
CA MET A 26 -39.68 -4.61 -17.52
C MET A 26 -39.04 -5.41 -16.37
N GLU A 27 -39.59 -5.35 -15.15
CA GLU A 27 -39.11 -6.16 -14.03
C GLU A 27 -39.35 -7.65 -14.27
N TYR A 28 -40.54 -8.05 -14.75
CA TYR A 28 -40.85 -9.44 -15.08
C TYR A 28 -39.98 -9.99 -16.21
N ALA A 29 -39.73 -9.21 -17.26
CA ALA A 29 -38.82 -9.59 -18.35
C ALA A 29 -37.39 -9.82 -17.82
N HIS A 30 -36.89 -8.92 -16.98
CA HIS A 30 -35.57 -9.04 -16.36
C HIS A 30 -35.42 -10.31 -15.50
N TYR A 31 -36.47 -10.73 -14.77
CA TYR A 31 -36.43 -11.97 -13.99
C TYR A 31 -36.47 -13.24 -14.84
N GLN A 32 -37.11 -13.21 -16.02
CA GLN A 32 -37.07 -14.33 -16.95
C GLN A 32 -35.67 -14.53 -17.55
N ASP A 33 -34.97 -13.42 -17.83
CA ASP A 33 -33.58 -13.44 -18.28
C ASP A 33 -32.66 -14.01 -17.18
N ASP A 34 -32.84 -13.59 -15.92
CA ASP A 34 -32.08 -14.14 -14.79
C ASP A 34 -32.28 -15.66 -14.62
N ALA A 35 -33.52 -16.15 -14.77
CA ALA A 35 -33.81 -17.58 -14.68
C ALA A 35 -33.18 -18.37 -15.83
N ALA A 36 -33.08 -17.79 -17.03
CA ALA A 36 -32.37 -18.38 -18.16
C ALA A 36 -30.87 -18.43 -17.91
N ALA A 37 -30.27 -17.33 -17.44
CA ALA A 37 -28.86 -17.25 -17.07
C ALA A 37 -28.49 -18.28 -15.99
N ILE A 38 -29.36 -18.50 -14.98
CA ILE A 38 -29.13 -19.52 -13.96
C ILE A 38 -29.13 -20.94 -14.54
N ARG A 39 -30.05 -21.26 -15.46
CA ARG A 39 -30.08 -22.58 -16.11
C ARG A 39 -28.82 -22.83 -16.93
N GLU A 40 -28.35 -21.84 -17.68
CA GLU A 40 -27.11 -21.93 -18.44
C GLU A 40 -25.88 -22.03 -17.53
N ALA A 41 -25.81 -21.24 -16.47
CA ALA A 41 -24.75 -21.32 -15.46
C ALA A 41 -24.73 -22.71 -14.78
N HIS A 42 -25.89 -23.30 -14.49
CA HIS A 42 -25.97 -24.64 -13.90
C HIS A 42 -25.48 -25.71 -14.89
N ALA A 43 -25.88 -25.63 -16.16
CA ALA A 43 -25.41 -26.54 -17.19
C ALA A 43 -23.87 -26.49 -17.30
N ALA A 44 -23.29 -25.29 -17.31
CA ALA A 44 -21.84 -25.10 -17.29
C ALA A 44 -21.18 -25.63 -16.00
N TRP A 45 -21.78 -25.41 -14.83
CA TRP A 45 -21.30 -25.93 -13.54
C TRP A 45 -21.18 -27.47 -13.53
N LEU A 46 -22.14 -28.18 -14.14
CA LEU A 46 -22.08 -29.64 -14.27
C LEU A 46 -20.90 -30.11 -15.14
N ILE A 47 -20.48 -29.32 -16.13
CA ILE A 47 -19.26 -29.60 -16.92
C ILE A 47 -18.02 -29.36 -16.04
N LEU A 48 -17.97 -28.21 -15.36
CA LEU A 48 -16.82 -27.79 -14.55
C LEU A 48 -16.61 -28.70 -13.33
N SER A 49 -17.66 -29.32 -12.81
CA SER A 49 -17.60 -30.28 -11.71
C SER A 49 -17.33 -31.72 -12.15
N SER A 50 -17.09 -31.97 -13.45
CA SER A 50 -16.80 -33.29 -14.00
C SER A 50 -15.36 -33.38 -14.56
N PRO A 51 -14.44 -34.13 -13.92
CA PRO A 51 -13.07 -34.30 -14.41
C PRO A 51 -12.98 -34.95 -15.80
N SER A 52 -13.91 -35.85 -16.12
CA SER A 52 -13.96 -36.51 -17.43
C SER A 52 -14.28 -35.57 -18.58
N ARG A 53 -14.84 -34.38 -18.27
CA ARG A 53 -15.20 -33.33 -19.23
C ARG A 53 -14.19 -32.17 -19.24
N SER A 54 -12.98 -32.39 -18.73
CA SER A 54 -11.96 -31.33 -18.59
C SER A 54 -11.59 -30.61 -19.89
N ARG A 55 -11.72 -31.28 -21.04
CA ARG A 55 -11.52 -30.65 -22.36
C ARG A 55 -12.55 -29.56 -22.68
N GLU A 56 -13.73 -29.61 -22.07
CA GLU A 56 -14.82 -28.64 -22.26
C GLU A 56 -14.75 -27.47 -21.26
N TRP A 57 -13.88 -27.54 -20.24
CA TRP A 57 -13.80 -26.55 -19.17
C TRP A 57 -13.52 -25.10 -19.63
N PRO A 58 -12.69 -24.82 -20.65
CA PRO A 58 -12.49 -23.44 -21.09
C PRO A 58 -13.79 -22.78 -21.56
N GLU A 59 -14.55 -23.45 -22.43
CA GLU A 59 -15.81 -22.93 -22.96
C GLU A 59 -16.91 -22.89 -21.88
N ALA A 60 -16.99 -23.93 -21.04
CA ALA A 60 -17.91 -23.95 -19.91
C ALA A 60 -17.63 -22.80 -18.92
N ARG A 61 -16.36 -22.49 -18.62
CA ARG A 61 -16.00 -21.33 -17.78
C ARG A 61 -16.43 -20.01 -18.42
N LYS A 62 -16.21 -19.85 -19.72
CA LYS A 62 -16.61 -18.63 -20.44
C LYS A 62 -18.12 -18.40 -20.35
N LYS A 63 -18.93 -19.43 -20.61
CA LYS A 63 -20.40 -19.38 -20.49
C LYS A 63 -20.85 -19.10 -19.06
N TYR A 64 -20.31 -19.86 -18.09
CA TYR A 64 -20.60 -19.64 -16.68
C TYR A 64 -20.33 -18.20 -16.25
N ASN A 65 -19.14 -17.67 -16.56
CA ASN A 65 -18.76 -16.30 -16.21
C ASN A 65 -19.67 -15.26 -16.85
N ALA A 66 -20.06 -15.44 -18.13
CA ALA A 66 -21.00 -14.54 -18.79
C ALA A 66 -22.35 -14.45 -18.04
N CYS A 67 -22.93 -15.59 -17.64
CA CYS A 67 -24.15 -15.59 -16.83
C CYS A 67 -23.94 -14.91 -15.45
N ILE A 68 -22.80 -15.15 -14.80
CA ILE A 68 -22.52 -14.53 -13.49
C ILE A 68 -22.36 -13.01 -13.63
N ARG A 69 -21.84 -12.52 -14.75
CA ARG A 69 -21.66 -11.08 -15.00
C ARG A 69 -22.99 -10.31 -14.98
N GLU A 70 -24.03 -10.91 -15.54
CA GLU A 70 -25.39 -10.38 -15.55
C GLU A 70 -25.98 -10.43 -14.15
N LEU A 71 -25.95 -11.61 -13.51
CA LEU A 71 -26.53 -11.79 -12.16
C LEU A 71 -25.83 -10.95 -11.09
N ALA A 72 -24.51 -10.74 -11.20
CA ALA A 72 -23.76 -9.90 -10.27
C ALA A 72 -24.10 -8.40 -10.43
N ALA A 73 -24.67 -7.96 -11.55
CA ALA A 73 -25.11 -6.57 -11.71
C ALA A 73 -26.21 -6.18 -10.70
N HIS A 74 -27.01 -7.16 -10.23
CA HIS A 74 -27.96 -6.96 -9.13
C HIS A 74 -27.31 -6.51 -7.83
N LEU A 75 -26.06 -6.91 -7.55
CA LEU A 75 -25.31 -6.44 -6.38
C LEU A 75 -25.02 -4.93 -6.45
N LYS A 76 -24.80 -4.41 -7.66
CA LYS A 76 -24.57 -2.99 -7.90
C LYS A 76 -25.87 -2.19 -7.79
N GLU A 77 -26.96 -2.71 -8.36
CA GLU A 77 -28.28 -2.06 -8.26
C GLU A 77 -28.75 -1.96 -6.80
N ALA A 78 -28.57 -3.03 -6.03
CA ALA A 78 -28.81 -3.08 -4.58
C ALA A 78 -28.13 -1.93 -3.83
N LYS A 79 -26.87 -1.64 -4.15
CA LYS A 79 -26.11 -0.63 -3.39
C LYS A 79 -26.37 0.80 -3.87
N ARG A 80 -26.64 1.02 -5.16
CA ARG A 80 -26.93 2.37 -5.72
C ARG A 80 -28.22 2.99 -5.16
N LYS A 81 -29.20 2.18 -4.75
CA LYS A 81 -30.49 2.65 -4.21
C LYS A 81 -30.50 2.85 -2.68
N GLY A 82 -29.35 2.80 -2.02
CA GLY A 82 -29.26 2.87 -0.55
C GLY A 82 -29.62 1.56 0.17
N GLY A 83 -29.70 0.46 -0.58
CA GLY A 83 -30.13 -0.85 -0.10
C GLY A 83 -30.92 -1.60 -1.18
N MET A 84 -30.91 -2.93 -1.10
CA MET A 84 -31.89 -3.75 -1.83
C MET A 84 -33.12 -3.85 -0.95
N ASP A 85 -34.27 -3.51 -1.51
CA ASP A 85 -35.55 -3.78 -0.85
C ASP A 85 -35.67 -5.29 -0.56
N GLU A 86 -36.13 -5.66 0.63
CA GLU A 86 -36.16 -7.05 1.08
C GLU A 86 -37.12 -7.91 0.24
N GLU A 87 -38.21 -7.32 -0.25
CA GLU A 87 -39.15 -7.98 -1.16
C GLU A 87 -38.49 -8.24 -2.52
N LYS A 88 -37.77 -7.25 -3.06
CA LYS A 88 -36.97 -7.42 -4.29
C LYS A 88 -35.84 -8.45 -4.11
N ARG A 89 -35.23 -8.53 -2.93
CA ARG A 89 -34.18 -9.51 -2.63
C ARG A 89 -34.75 -10.93 -2.59
N LEU A 90 -35.95 -11.11 -2.03
CA LEU A 90 -36.62 -12.41 -1.91
C LEU A 90 -37.19 -12.89 -3.25
N SER A 91 -37.56 -11.98 -4.15
CA SER A 91 -38.07 -12.31 -5.49
C SER A 91 -37.00 -12.84 -6.44
N LEU A 92 -35.72 -12.55 -6.20
CA LEU A 92 -34.63 -13.02 -7.06
C LEU A 92 -34.62 -14.56 -7.18
N PRO A 93 -34.30 -15.12 -8.36
CA PRO A 93 -34.23 -16.57 -8.57
C PRO A 93 -32.98 -17.21 -7.95
N PHE A 94 -32.16 -16.43 -7.24
CA PHE A 94 -30.97 -16.85 -6.51
C PHE A 94 -30.91 -16.13 -5.15
N VAL A 95 -30.12 -16.65 -4.22
CA VAL A 95 -29.91 -16.02 -2.90
C VAL A 95 -28.55 -15.34 -2.87
N ILE A 96 -28.49 -14.06 -2.48
CA ILE A 96 -27.23 -13.39 -2.23
C ILE A 96 -26.76 -13.76 -0.82
N GLU A 97 -25.56 -14.33 -0.70
CA GLU A 97 -25.01 -14.79 0.58
C GLU A 97 -25.00 -13.65 1.60
N LYS A 98 -25.59 -13.91 2.77
CA LYS A 98 -25.49 -13.07 3.95
C LYS A 98 -24.82 -13.89 5.05
N SER A 99 -23.49 -13.97 5.00
CA SER A 99 -22.72 -14.68 6.03
C SER A 99 -22.42 -13.73 7.19
N PRO A 100 -22.92 -14.00 8.41
CA PRO A 100 -22.57 -13.22 9.58
C PRO A 100 -21.17 -13.57 10.12
N TYR A 101 -20.58 -14.70 9.70
CA TYR A 101 -19.33 -15.24 10.24
C TYR A 101 -18.09 -14.97 9.37
N ALA A 102 -18.28 -14.42 8.16
CA ALA A 102 -17.19 -14.10 7.24
C ALA A 102 -17.43 -12.71 6.62
N LYS A 103 -17.06 -11.68 7.39
CA LYS A 103 -17.29 -10.26 7.05
C LYS A 103 -16.76 -9.90 5.66
N ASP A 104 -15.57 -10.39 5.31
CA ASP A 104 -14.90 -10.05 4.04
C ASP A 104 -15.48 -10.80 2.83
N SER A 105 -16.17 -11.92 3.02
CA SER A 105 -16.86 -12.63 1.94
C SER A 105 -18.33 -12.23 1.84
N ASN A 106 -18.81 -11.34 2.72
CA ASN A 106 -20.19 -10.90 2.75
C ASN A 106 -20.36 -9.66 1.84
N PRO A 107 -21.06 -9.75 0.70
CA PRO A 107 -21.26 -8.62 -0.20
C PRO A 107 -21.99 -7.44 0.47
N TRP A 108 -22.75 -7.70 1.53
CA TRP A 108 -23.48 -6.67 2.26
C TRP A 108 -22.58 -5.80 3.15
N PHE A 109 -21.37 -6.26 3.49
CA PHE A 109 -20.39 -5.51 4.28
C PHE A 109 -19.87 -4.25 3.57
N TYR A 110 -19.75 -4.30 2.25
CA TYR A 110 -19.13 -3.23 1.45
C TYR A 110 -20.08 -2.04 1.23
N GLU A 111 -19.54 -0.82 1.28
CA GLU A 111 -20.28 0.41 0.94
C GLU A 111 -20.58 0.45 -0.56
N ALA A 112 -19.61 0.03 -1.38
CA ALA A 112 -19.75 -0.08 -2.82
C ALA A 112 -19.04 -1.34 -3.35
N ILE A 113 -19.58 -1.91 -4.42
CA ILE A 113 -18.95 -3.01 -5.17
C ILE A 113 -18.88 -2.58 -6.63
N PHE A 114 -17.70 -2.74 -7.22
CA PHE A 114 -17.42 -2.44 -8.61
C PHE A 114 -17.09 -3.72 -9.37
N MET A 115 -17.65 -3.87 -10.56
CA MET A 115 -17.21 -4.89 -11.50
C MET A 115 -15.84 -4.48 -12.03
N SER A 116 -14.87 -5.39 -12.05
CA SER A 116 -13.51 -5.00 -12.43
C SER A 116 -13.37 -4.59 -13.90
N ASP A 117 -14.28 -5.04 -14.77
CA ASP A 117 -14.32 -4.67 -16.19
C ASP A 117 -14.94 -3.29 -16.45
N GLU A 118 -15.53 -2.65 -15.44
CA GLU A 118 -16.11 -1.30 -15.52
C GLU A 118 -15.16 -0.21 -15.00
N VAL A 119 -14.02 -0.61 -14.43
CA VAL A 119 -13.08 0.30 -13.80
C VAL A 119 -11.81 0.35 -14.62
N ASP A 120 -11.37 1.57 -14.93
CA ASP A 120 -10.08 1.80 -15.56
C ASP A 120 -8.93 1.41 -14.60
N PRO A 121 -8.15 0.36 -14.91
CA PRO A 121 -7.06 -0.09 -14.05
C PRO A 121 -5.79 0.76 -14.23
N THR A 122 -5.74 1.70 -15.18
CA THR A 122 -4.50 2.40 -15.55
C THR A 122 -4.11 3.54 -14.60
N PHE A 123 -4.98 3.88 -13.64
CA PHE A 123 -4.66 4.91 -12.65
C PHE A 123 -3.46 4.49 -11.79
N ARG A 124 -2.34 5.20 -11.94
CA ARG A 124 -1.04 4.93 -11.30
C ARG A 124 -0.39 3.57 -11.65
N LEU A 125 -0.99 2.77 -12.53
CA LEU A 125 -0.50 1.46 -12.93
C LEU A 125 -0.18 1.41 -14.42
N ARG A 126 0.98 0.82 -14.75
CA ARG A 126 1.41 0.61 -16.14
C ARG A 126 0.98 -0.74 -16.71
N GLU A 127 0.65 -1.67 -15.83
CA GLU A 127 0.38 -3.08 -16.13
C GLU A 127 -0.86 -3.55 -15.37
N SER A 128 -1.60 -4.51 -15.95
CA SER A 128 -2.73 -5.16 -15.30
C SER A 128 -2.36 -6.60 -14.92
N VAL A 129 -2.81 -7.03 -13.74
CA VAL A 129 -2.57 -8.36 -13.17
C VAL A 129 -3.91 -9.05 -12.97
N THR A 130 -4.19 -10.01 -13.85
CA THR A 130 -5.43 -10.78 -13.86
C THR A 130 -5.14 -12.28 -13.81
N VAL A 131 -6.14 -13.03 -13.36
CA VAL A 131 -6.12 -14.50 -13.37
C VAL A 131 -7.42 -14.95 -14.03
N GLU A 132 -7.30 -15.79 -15.04
CA GLU A 132 -8.45 -16.47 -15.63
C GLU A 132 -8.95 -17.58 -14.71
N GLY A 133 -10.26 -17.67 -14.54
CA GLY A 133 -10.85 -18.68 -13.69
C GLY A 133 -12.36 -18.57 -13.64
N MET A 134 -12.95 -19.28 -12.70
CA MET A 134 -14.37 -19.30 -12.42
C MET A 134 -14.79 -18.05 -11.64
N GLY A 135 -15.91 -17.45 -12.06
CA GLY A 135 -16.49 -16.26 -11.44
C GLY A 135 -16.08 -14.95 -12.09
N ILE A 136 -16.63 -13.85 -11.57
CA ILE A 136 -16.36 -12.49 -12.06
C ILE A 136 -15.57 -11.68 -11.03
N PRO A 137 -14.42 -11.09 -11.42
CA PRO A 137 -13.63 -10.24 -10.52
C PRO A 137 -14.37 -8.96 -10.11
N LEU A 138 -14.32 -8.66 -8.81
CA LEU A 138 -14.97 -7.50 -8.19
C LEU A 138 -13.97 -6.73 -7.33
N ALA A 139 -14.25 -5.44 -7.11
CA ALA A 139 -13.59 -4.61 -6.11
C ALA A 139 -14.62 -4.12 -5.09
N GLY A 140 -14.43 -4.46 -3.81
CA GLY A 140 -15.34 -4.05 -2.72
C GLY A 140 -14.74 -2.94 -1.88
N LEU A 141 -15.39 -1.78 -1.82
CA LEU A 141 -15.00 -0.67 -0.94
C LEU A 141 -15.53 -0.93 0.47
N ALA A 142 -14.63 -1.17 1.41
CA ALA A 142 -14.98 -1.39 2.80
C ALA A 142 -15.32 -0.06 3.50
N PRO A 143 -16.22 -0.07 4.51
CA PRO A 143 -16.57 1.13 5.24
C PRO A 143 -15.39 1.81 5.92
N ARG A 144 -15.36 3.14 5.86
CA ARG A 144 -14.35 3.96 6.56
C ARG A 144 -14.50 3.80 8.08
N GLY A 145 -13.38 3.60 8.79
CA GLY A 145 -13.38 3.51 10.26
C GLY A 145 -13.82 2.15 10.83
N GLY A 146 -13.79 1.08 10.02
CA GLY A 146 -14.01 -0.29 10.48
C GLY A 146 -12.86 -0.82 11.34
N SER A 147 -11.68 -0.22 11.23
CA SER A 147 -10.53 -0.35 12.12
C SER A 147 -10.74 0.60 13.31
N ARG A 148 -10.66 0.12 14.56
CA ARG A 148 -10.99 0.93 15.74
C ARG A 148 -10.16 2.24 15.78
N PRO A 149 -10.70 3.35 16.29
CA PRO A 149 -10.09 4.68 16.19
C PRO A 149 -9.03 4.94 17.27
N HIS A 150 -8.12 3.98 17.52
CA HIS A 150 -7.19 4.05 18.67
C HIS A 150 -5.74 4.40 18.34
N ALA A 151 -5.38 4.53 17.06
CA ALA A 151 -4.05 4.97 16.67
C ALA A 151 -4.16 6.23 15.80
N ASN A 152 -3.69 7.36 16.34
CA ASN A 152 -3.70 8.67 15.66
C ASN A 152 -2.97 8.64 14.30
N VAL A 153 -2.14 7.62 14.10
CA VAL A 153 -1.22 7.47 12.97
C VAL A 153 -1.69 6.43 11.93
N LEU A 154 -2.79 5.70 12.18
CA LEU A 154 -3.38 4.78 11.20
C LEU A 154 -4.43 5.49 10.35
N LYS A 155 -4.24 5.48 9.04
CA LYS A 155 -5.12 6.13 8.08
C LYS A 155 -5.90 5.07 7.32
N ASP A 156 -7.11 4.78 7.81
CA ASP A 156 -8.09 3.90 7.16
C ASP A 156 -8.86 4.69 6.09
N ASN A 157 -8.21 4.89 4.94
CA ASN A 157 -8.69 5.77 3.87
C ASN A 157 -9.67 5.09 2.88
N GLY A 158 -10.29 3.99 3.29
CA GLY A 158 -11.15 3.16 2.43
C GLY A 158 -10.36 2.01 1.84
N ASN A 159 -10.36 0.88 2.55
CA ASN A 159 -9.78 -0.36 2.06
C ASN A 159 -10.58 -0.90 0.87
N VAL A 160 -9.89 -1.32 -0.20
CA VAL A 160 -10.55 -1.91 -1.37
C VAL A 160 -10.18 -3.38 -1.47
N HIS A 161 -11.15 -4.25 -1.29
CA HIS A 161 -10.95 -5.70 -1.28
C HIS A 161 -10.97 -6.25 -2.69
N THR A 162 -10.01 -7.15 -2.98
CA THR A 162 -10.04 -7.95 -4.21
C THR A 162 -10.98 -9.12 -4.02
N LEU A 163 -12.06 -9.17 -4.79
CA LEU A 163 -13.15 -10.12 -4.65
C LEU A 163 -13.44 -10.87 -5.95
N THR A 164 -14.18 -11.96 -5.85
CA THR A 164 -14.78 -12.63 -7.01
C THR A 164 -16.17 -13.11 -6.68
N ALA A 165 -17.14 -12.76 -7.52
CA ALA A 165 -18.48 -13.30 -7.43
C ALA A 165 -18.57 -14.66 -8.12
N ILE A 166 -19.23 -15.60 -7.45
CA ILE A 166 -19.62 -16.90 -8.00
C ILE A 166 -21.08 -17.19 -7.68
N LEU A 167 -21.77 -17.90 -8.56
CA LEU A 167 -23.05 -18.53 -8.24
C LEU A 167 -22.78 -20.01 -7.89
N ASP A 168 -22.94 -20.34 -6.61
CA ASP A 168 -22.63 -21.63 -6.03
C ASP A 168 -23.87 -22.53 -6.04
N PHE A 169 -23.78 -23.64 -6.78
CA PHE A 169 -24.83 -24.65 -6.89
C PHE A 169 -24.67 -25.81 -5.89
N ASP A 170 -23.52 -25.92 -5.22
CA ASP A 170 -23.38 -26.86 -4.10
C ASP A 170 -24.02 -26.29 -2.82
N ARG A 171 -24.20 -24.96 -2.77
CA ARG A 171 -24.83 -24.26 -1.67
C ARG A 171 -26.17 -23.68 -2.09
N MET A 172 -27.23 -24.45 -1.81
CA MET A 172 -28.60 -24.05 -2.08
C MET A 172 -29.28 -23.54 -0.81
N VAL A 173 -30.04 -22.46 -0.91
CA VAL A 173 -30.91 -21.92 0.16
C VAL A 173 -32.31 -21.80 -0.43
N ASP A 174 -33.30 -22.42 0.22
CA ASP A 174 -34.69 -22.45 -0.24
C ASP A 174 -34.84 -22.90 -1.71
N GLY A 175 -34.03 -23.89 -2.13
CA GLY A 175 -34.03 -24.42 -3.49
C GLY A 175 -33.40 -23.50 -4.54
N LYS A 176 -32.81 -22.36 -4.14
CA LYS A 176 -32.14 -21.40 -5.01
C LYS A 176 -30.60 -21.47 -4.86
N PRO A 177 -29.83 -21.30 -5.94
CA PRO A 177 -28.37 -21.22 -5.85
C PRO A 177 -27.92 -19.94 -5.13
N THR A 178 -26.73 -19.97 -4.55
CA THR A 178 -26.22 -18.84 -3.74
C THR A 178 -25.18 -18.02 -4.50
N LEU A 179 -25.42 -16.72 -4.71
CA LEU A 179 -24.40 -15.77 -5.18
C LEU A 179 -23.50 -15.37 -4.01
N ARG A 180 -22.21 -15.68 -4.12
CA ARG A 180 -21.21 -15.51 -3.05
C ARG A 180 -20.05 -14.64 -3.54
N THR A 181 -19.45 -13.86 -2.64
CA THR A 181 -18.19 -13.17 -2.93
C THR A 181 -17.03 -13.82 -2.19
N ILE A 182 -15.93 -14.08 -2.89
CA ILE A 182 -14.75 -14.75 -2.35
C ILE A 182 -13.56 -13.78 -2.36
N PRO A 183 -12.90 -13.54 -1.21
CA PRO A 183 -11.64 -12.78 -1.16
C PRO A 183 -10.51 -13.46 -1.93
N ARG A 184 -9.86 -12.74 -2.84
CA ARG A 184 -8.89 -13.32 -3.79
C ARG A 184 -7.43 -13.26 -3.35
N LEU A 185 -7.14 -12.60 -2.24
CA LEU A 185 -5.76 -12.46 -1.75
C LEU A 185 -5.27 -13.70 -0.98
N MET A 186 -6.16 -14.63 -0.65
CA MET A 186 -5.85 -15.83 0.13
C MET A 186 -6.52 -17.12 -0.35
N ASN A 187 -7.41 -17.00 -1.32
CA ASN A 187 -8.01 -18.14 -1.97
C ASN A 187 -7.43 -18.12 -3.38
N GLU A 188 -7.01 -19.24 -3.92
CA GLU A 188 -6.59 -19.34 -5.34
C GLU A 188 -7.62 -20.14 -6.16
N HIS A 189 -8.32 -21.05 -5.47
CA HIS A 189 -9.20 -22.04 -6.06
C HIS A 189 -10.49 -22.17 -5.25
N ILE A 190 -11.51 -22.74 -5.90
CA ILE A 190 -12.70 -23.28 -5.26
C ILE A 190 -12.81 -24.78 -5.57
N PHE A 191 -13.45 -25.53 -4.66
CA PHE A 191 -13.78 -26.93 -4.87
C PHE A 191 -15.28 -27.07 -5.09
N ILE A 192 -15.68 -27.57 -6.26
CA ILE A 192 -17.08 -27.64 -6.70
C ILE A 192 -17.54 -29.07 -7.00
N GLY A 193 -18.84 -29.29 -6.87
CA GLY A 193 -19.51 -30.56 -7.09
C GLY A 193 -19.21 -31.61 -6.02
N LYS A 194 -19.89 -32.75 -6.15
CA LYS A 194 -19.72 -33.91 -5.25
C LYS A 194 -18.28 -34.44 -5.23
N ASN A 195 -17.59 -34.36 -6.36
CA ASN A 195 -16.21 -34.81 -6.50
C ASN A 195 -15.17 -33.81 -6.00
N LYS A 196 -15.59 -32.63 -5.47
CA LYS A 196 -14.72 -31.54 -5.03
C LYS A 196 -13.65 -31.23 -6.07
N VAL A 197 -14.09 -31.00 -7.31
CA VAL A 197 -13.20 -30.64 -8.41
C VAL A 197 -12.63 -29.25 -8.16
N ARG A 198 -11.30 -29.16 -8.18
CA ARG A 198 -10.56 -27.90 -8.00
C ARG A 198 -10.68 -27.05 -9.26
N GLN A 199 -11.28 -25.87 -9.14
CA GLN A 199 -11.37 -24.86 -10.19
C GLN A 199 -10.59 -23.60 -9.79
N PRO A 200 -9.77 -23.01 -10.68
CA PRO A 200 -9.15 -21.72 -10.41
C PRO A 200 -10.24 -20.65 -10.33
N LEU A 201 -10.08 -19.67 -9.45
CA LEU A 201 -10.99 -18.53 -9.35
C LEU A 201 -10.46 -17.36 -10.19
N ALA A 202 -11.33 -16.65 -10.89
CA ALA A 202 -10.95 -15.46 -11.62
C ALA A 202 -10.43 -14.37 -10.67
N ALA A 203 -9.57 -13.45 -11.11
CA ALA A 203 -9.19 -12.29 -10.33
C ALA A 203 -8.74 -11.12 -11.20
N ASN A 204 -8.86 -9.90 -10.67
CA ASN A 204 -8.18 -8.72 -11.15
C ASN A 204 -7.59 -8.02 -9.92
N PHE A 205 -6.28 -8.10 -9.76
CA PHE A 205 -5.57 -7.55 -8.60
C PHE A 205 -5.22 -6.06 -8.79
N SER A 206 -5.25 -5.57 -10.04
CA SER A 206 -4.89 -4.19 -10.36
C SER A 206 -6.02 -3.20 -10.08
N VAL A 207 -7.27 -3.58 -10.37
CA VAL A 207 -8.43 -2.68 -10.17
C VAL A 207 -8.59 -2.24 -8.70
N PRO A 208 -8.53 -3.14 -7.70
CA PRO A 208 -8.57 -2.73 -6.30
C PRO A 208 -7.45 -1.76 -5.92
N ILE A 209 -6.22 -1.96 -6.43
CA ILE A 209 -5.10 -1.05 -6.21
C ILE A 209 -5.37 0.32 -6.84
N ALA A 210 -5.82 0.36 -8.10
CA ALA A 210 -6.13 1.60 -8.81
C ALA A 210 -7.24 2.39 -8.10
N LEU A 211 -8.30 1.71 -7.64
CA LEU A 211 -9.36 2.32 -6.85
C LEU A 211 -8.86 2.83 -5.50
N PHE A 212 -8.05 2.04 -4.80
CA PHE A 212 -7.46 2.45 -3.52
C PHE A 212 -6.70 3.78 -3.67
N TRP A 213 -5.83 3.90 -4.67
CA TRP A 213 -5.10 5.15 -4.89
C TRP A 213 -6.00 6.29 -5.36
N LYS A 214 -7.01 6.00 -6.19
CA LYS A 214 -7.96 7.02 -6.66
C LYS A 214 -8.85 7.57 -5.54
N LEU A 215 -9.16 6.76 -4.54
CA LEU A 215 -10.04 7.11 -3.41
C LEU A 215 -9.28 7.60 -2.17
N SER A 216 -7.98 7.33 -2.09
CA SER A 216 -7.15 7.73 -0.95
C SER A 216 -6.75 9.20 -1.02
N ASP A 217 -6.90 9.91 0.10
CA ASP A 217 -6.38 11.28 0.26
C ASP A 217 -4.84 11.39 0.12
N ALA A 218 -4.14 10.25 0.02
CA ALA A 218 -2.71 10.18 -0.26
C ALA A 218 -2.37 10.53 -1.73
N ASP A 219 -3.33 10.49 -2.65
CA ASP A 219 -3.14 10.94 -4.03
C ASP A 219 -3.49 12.43 -4.20
N GLY A 220 -2.72 13.15 -5.04
CA GLY A 220 -2.81 14.60 -5.22
C GLY A 220 -2.04 15.45 -4.20
N THR A 221 -1.51 14.83 -3.13
CA THR A 221 -0.72 15.51 -2.09
C THR A 221 0.80 15.34 -2.28
N GLU A 222 1.27 14.69 -3.34
CA GLU A 222 2.71 14.42 -3.56
C GLU A 222 3.50 15.71 -3.80
N LEU A 223 3.02 16.54 -4.75
CA LEU A 223 3.57 17.86 -5.03
C LEU A 223 3.19 18.85 -3.91
N LEU A 224 1.97 18.74 -3.39
CA LEU A 224 1.45 19.63 -2.35
C LEU A 224 2.08 19.39 -0.98
N GLY A 225 2.54 18.18 -0.66
CA GLY A 225 3.20 17.81 0.59
C GLY A 225 4.71 18.03 0.55
N ALA A 226 5.30 18.03 -0.65
CA ALA A 226 6.65 18.53 -0.86
C ALA A 226 6.73 20.05 -0.63
N PHE A 227 5.75 20.82 -1.12
CA PHE A 227 5.76 22.29 -1.06
C PHE A 227 4.91 22.90 0.09
N ARG A 228 3.80 22.30 0.51
CA ARG A 228 2.94 22.81 1.61
C ARG A 228 2.76 21.80 2.76
N PRO A 229 3.85 21.44 3.47
CA PRO A 229 3.82 20.51 4.60
C PRO A 229 2.75 20.83 5.66
N LYS A 230 2.46 22.12 5.91
CA LYS A 230 1.39 22.58 6.83
C LYS A 230 0.02 21.93 6.59
N LYS A 231 -0.36 21.69 5.32
CA LYS A 231 -1.68 21.13 4.98
C LYS A 231 -1.69 19.59 4.98
N ALA A 232 -0.51 18.96 4.91
CA ALA A 232 -0.35 17.51 4.77
C ALA A 232 0.17 16.83 6.06
N ILE A 233 0.52 17.57 7.11
CA ILE A 233 1.03 16.96 8.34
C ILE A 233 0.01 16.05 9.02
N ASN A 234 -1.29 16.39 8.90
CA ASN A 234 -2.40 15.58 9.41
C ASN A 234 -2.64 14.30 8.60
N THR A 235 -2.08 14.21 7.39
CA THR A 235 -2.11 13.01 6.55
C THR A 235 -0.88 12.14 6.75
N MET A 236 0.07 12.53 7.61
CA MET A 236 1.20 11.65 7.93
C MET A 236 0.71 10.40 8.67
N GLY A 237 1.15 9.22 8.23
CA GLY A 237 0.78 7.97 8.88
C GLY A 237 0.98 6.72 8.04
N LEU A 238 0.52 5.59 8.58
CA LEU A 238 0.51 4.30 7.90
C LEU A 238 -0.82 4.06 7.22
N TYR A 239 -0.74 3.72 5.94
CA TYR A 239 -1.85 3.42 5.05
C TYR A 239 -1.85 1.94 4.70
N PHE A 240 -3.05 1.36 4.61
CA PHE A 240 -3.27 -0.04 4.30
C PHE A 240 -4.07 -0.13 3.00
N SER A 241 -3.63 -0.97 2.07
CA SER A 241 -4.42 -1.28 0.87
C SER A 241 -5.51 -2.33 1.12
N GLU A 242 -5.40 -3.05 2.24
CA GLU A 242 -6.24 -4.18 2.66
C GLU A 242 -6.47 -4.08 4.17
N PRO A 243 -7.58 -4.54 4.74
CA PRO A 243 -7.71 -4.66 6.19
C PRO A 243 -6.63 -5.57 6.76
N TYR A 244 -6.21 -5.29 7.99
CA TYR A 244 -5.21 -6.09 8.68
C TYR A 244 -5.56 -7.59 8.71
N ASP A 245 -4.64 -8.44 8.23
CA ASP A 245 -4.74 -9.89 8.38
C ASP A 245 -3.63 -10.41 9.31
N PRO A 246 -3.97 -10.99 10.48
CA PRO A 246 -2.99 -11.45 11.45
C PRO A 246 -2.13 -12.64 10.97
N ARG A 247 -2.45 -13.24 9.82
CA ARG A 247 -1.72 -14.37 9.21
C ARG A 247 -0.68 -13.92 8.18
N LYS A 248 -0.67 -12.62 7.83
CA LYS A 248 0.24 -12.03 6.86
C LYS A 248 1.34 -11.23 7.52
N ILE A 249 2.55 -11.38 7.02
CA ILE A 249 3.73 -10.64 7.45
C ILE A 249 3.65 -9.21 6.86
N PRO A 250 3.77 -8.15 7.68
CA PRO A 250 3.79 -6.79 7.16
C PRO A 250 5.06 -6.47 6.35
N VAL A 251 4.88 -5.79 5.22
CA VAL A 251 5.95 -5.12 4.46
C VAL A 251 5.67 -3.63 4.48
N VAL A 252 6.52 -2.86 5.17
CA VAL A 252 6.35 -1.41 5.36
C VAL A 252 7.18 -0.65 4.34
N PHE A 253 6.52 0.04 3.42
CA PHE A 253 7.11 0.85 2.38
C PHE A 253 7.25 2.31 2.83
N THR A 254 8.43 2.90 2.63
CA THR A 254 8.73 4.31 2.94
C THR A 254 9.19 5.03 1.67
N HIS A 255 8.42 6.00 1.21
CA HIS A 255 8.71 6.75 -0.02
C HIS A 255 9.81 7.81 0.17
N GLY A 256 10.31 8.35 -0.94
CA GLY A 256 11.38 9.33 -0.97
C GLY A 256 10.93 10.80 -1.02
N LEU A 257 11.88 11.66 -1.41
CA LEU A 257 11.68 13.10 -1.60
C LEU A 257 10.80 13.39 -2.82
N MET A 258 9.90 14.38 -2.73
CA MET A 258 8.98 14.79 -3.80
C MET A 258 8.09 13.66 -4.37
N SER A 259 7.90 12.59 -3.59
CA SER A 259 6.99 11.48 -3.91
C SER A 259 5.95 11.30 -2.81
N GLY A 260 4.97 10.42 -3.04
CA GLY A 260 4.07 9.90 -2.02
C GLY A 260 4.00 8.38 -2.00
N PRO A 261 3.15 7.81 -1.13
CA PRO A 261 2.94 6.36 -1.00
C PRO A 261 2.63 5.64 -2.32
N ALA A 262 1.90 6.29 -3.23
CA ALA A 262 1.48 5.74 -4.52
C ALA A 262 2.64 5.37 -5.45
N THR A 263 3.86 5.84 -5.18
CA THR A 263 5.04 5.46 -5.98
C THR A 263 5.33 3.97 -5.97
N PHE A 264 4.80 3.22 -5.01
CA PHE A 264 4.96 1.76 -4.94
C PHE A 264 3.83 0.99 -5.64
N ALA A 265 2.87 1.66 -6.28
CA ALA A 265 1.70 1.02 -6.89
C ALA A 265 2.09 -0.04 -7.94
N ASN A 266 3.01 0.29 -8.86
CA ASN A 266 3.49 -0.69 -9.86
C ASN A 266 4.25 -1.84 -9.21
N LEU A 267 5.08 -1.55 -8.20
CA LEU A 267 5.85 -2.56 -7.48
C LEU A 267 4.93 -3.58 -6.81
N THR A 268 3.96 -3.11 -6.02
CA THR A 268 3.05 -3.99 -5.30
C THR A 268 2.11 -4.73 -6.24
N ASN A 269 1.63 -4.07 -7.31
CA ASN A 269 0.85 -4.74 -8.36
C ASN A 269 1.61 -5.93 -8.98
N ARG A 270 2.90 -5.74 -9.32
CA ARG A 270 3.76 -6.82 -9.85
C ARG A 270 4.03 -7.91 -8.82
N LEU A 271 4.20 -7.56 -7.55
CA LEU A 271 4.37 -8.54 -6.47
C LEU A 271 3.11 -9.37 -6.25
N LEU A 272 1.93 -8.76 -6.40
CA LEU A 272 0.67 -9.48 -6.32
C LEU A 272 0.50 -10.50 -7.47
N VAL A 273 1.36 -10.58 -8.49
CA VAL A 273 1.33 -11.71 -9.45
C VAL A 273 1.64 -13.03 -8.74
N ASP A 274 2.46 -12.99 -7.70
CA ASP A 274 2.96 -14.17 -7.01
C ASP A 274 2.02 -14.61 -5.88
N PRO A 275 1.30 -15.74 -6.00
CA PRO A 275 0.35 -16.20 -4.99
C PRO A 275 1.00 -16.46 -3.63
N VAL A 276 2.28 -16.88 -3.60
CA VAL A 276 3.02 -17.03 -2.34
C VAL A 276 3.08 -15.70 -1.59
N ILE A 277 3.35 -14.62 -2.32
CA ILE A 277 3.43 -13.28 -1.74
C ILE A 277 2.04 -12.82 -1.30
N ARG A 278 1.03 -12.95 -2.16
CA ARG A 278 -0.36 -12.56 -1.84
C ARG A 278 -0.88 -13.22 -0.55
N GLU A 279 -0.63 -14.52 -0.38
CA GLU A 279 -1.11 -15.30 0.76
C GLU A 279 -0.37 -15.00 2.06
N ASN A 280 0.88 -14.53 2.01
CA ASN A 280 1.76 -14.46 3.17
C ASN A 280 2.21 -13.05 3.57
N TYR A 281 2.05 -12.05 2.71
CA TYR A 281 2.50 -10.69 2.96
C TYR A 281 1.37 -9.69 2.79
N GLN A 282 1.41 -8.63 3.61
CA GLN A 282 0.52 -7.49 3.52
C GLN A 282 1.33 -6.20 3.36
N PHE A 283 0.96 -5.36 2.40
CA PHE A 283 1.70 -4.15 2.05
C PHE A 283 1.15 -2.94 2.78
N TRP A 284 2.00 -2.25 3.54
CA TRP A 284 1.68 -1.05 4.30
C TRP A 284 2.54 0.10 3.80
N PHE A 285 1.97 1.30 3.69
CA PHE A 285 2.67 2.45 3.13
C PHE A 285 2.75 3.58 4.14
N PHE A 286 3.96 4.02 4.47
CA PHE A 286 4.18 5.18 5.31
C PHE A 286 4.18 6.44 4.46
N GLY A 287 3.16 7.28 4.63
CA GLY A 287 3.04 8.59 3.99
C GLY A 287 3.49 9.71 4.90
N TYR A 288 4.29 10.63 4.37
CA TYR A 288 4.73 11.82 5.08
C TYR A 288 5.00 12.99 4.12
N PRO A 289 4.88 14.26 4.56
CA PRO A 289 5.27 15.40 3.74
C PRO A 289 6.78 15.37 3.55
N SER A 290 7.23 15.09 2.32
CA SER A 290 8.64 14.84 2.04
C SER A 290 9.53 16.09 2.06
N GLY A 291 8.95 17.29 2.21
CA GLY A 291 9.69 18.54 2.45
C GLY A 291 10.22 18.72 3.88
N LEU A 292 9.77 17.89 4.84
CA LEU A 292 10.20 17.95 6.24
C LEU A 292 11.61 17.40 6.44
N ALA A 293 12.35 17.95 7.41
CA ALA A 293 13.56 17.31 7.94
C ALA A 293 13.28 15.84 8.23
N TRP A 294 14.02 14.92 7.59
CA TRP A 294 13.61 13.52 7.49
C TRP A 294 13.67 12.77 8.85
N THR A 295 14.32 13.35 9.86
CA THR A 295 14.31 12.85 11.25
C THR A 295 12.93 12.91 11.91
N ILE A 296 12.10 13.92 11.56
CA ILE A 296 10.73 14.07 12.07
C ILE A 296 9.82 12.93 11.59
N PRO A 297 9.66 12.66 10.28
CA PRO A 297 8.89 11.52 9.80
C PRO A 297 9.50 10.19 10.27
N ALA A 298 10.81 10.11 10.54
CA ALA A 298 11.41 8.92 11.14
C ALA A 298 10.86 8.65 12.55
N SER A 299 10.82 9.67 13.42
CA SER A 299 10.21 9.57 14.76
C SER A 299 8.73 9.15 14.69
N ARG A 300 7.97 9.77 13.79
CA ARG A 300 6.56 9.43 13.57
C ARG A 300 6.34 8.01 13.06
N GLN A 301 7.21 7.50 12.18
CA GLN A 301 7.16 6.11 11.75
C GLN A 301 7.42 5.13 12.92
N ARG A 302 8.38 5.43 13.80
CA ARG A 302 8.63 4.61 15.00
C ARG A 302 7.41 4.59 15.92
N GLN A 303 6.79 5.75 16.13
CA GLN A 303 5.55 5.86 16.90
C GLN A 303 4.41 5.04 16.27
N ALA A 304 4.20 5.17 14.96
CA ALA A 304 3.18 4.42 14.23
C ALA A 304 3.37 2.90 14.38
N LEU A 305 4.62 2.43 14.25
CA LEU A 305 4.94 1.02 14.43
C LEU A 305 4.70 0.56 15.88
N LYS A 306 5.04 1.39 16.88
CA LYS A 306 4.77 1.09 18.29
C LYS A 306 3.28 0.97 18.58
N GLU A 307 2.47 1.91 18.07
CA GLU A 307 1.01 1.88 18.19
C GLU A 307 0.42 0.61 17.56
N LEU A 308 0.89 0.23 16.37
CA LEU A 308 0.48 -1.01 15.71
C LEU A 308 0.85 -2.27 16.48
N MET A 309 2.04 -2.31 17.05
CA MET A 309 2.46 -3.42 17.90
C MET A 309 1.58 -3.53 19.15
N GLN A 310 1.19 -2.40 19.75
CA GLN A 310 0.25 -2.38 20.88
C GLN A 310 -1.16 -2.84 20.49
N GLU A 311 -1.64 -2.46 19.28
CA GLU A 311 -2.97 -2.82 18.83
C GLU A 311 -3.07 -4.28 18.37
N TYR A 312 -2.16 -4.72 17.50
CA TYR A 312 -2.25 -6.01 16.81
C TYR A 312 -1.34 -7.11 17.37
N ASN A 313 -0.38 -6.75 18.24
CA ASN A 313 0.50 -7.71 18.90
C ASN A 313 0.84 -7.34 20.36
N PRO A 314 -0.15 -7.00 21.22
CA PRO A 314 0.11 -6.48 22.57
C PRO A 314 0.90 -7.45 23.46
N ARG A 315 0.79 -8.75 23.20
CA ARG A 315 1.50 -9.80 23.95
C ARG A 315 2.84 -10.19 23.32
N GLY A 316 3.18 -9.65 22.15
CA GLY A 316 4.41 -10.00 21.43
C GLY A 316 4.45 -11.44 20.90
N THR A 317 3.30 -12.13 20.78
CA THR A 317 3.24 -13.55 20.39
C THR A 317 2.94 -13.77 18.90
N SER A 318 2.55 -12.74 18.16
CA SER A 318 2.33 -12.87 16.70
C SER A 318 3.67 -13.08 16.00
N ARG A 319 3.81 -14.24 15.36
CA ARG A 319 4.98 -14.55 14.53
C ARG A 319 5.11 -13.55 13.39
N GLU A 320 4.00 -13.22 12.73
CA GLU A 320 3.95 -12.34 11.57
C GLU A 320 4.35 -10.91 11.92
N MET A 321 3.78 -10.34 12.99
CA MET A 321 4.12 -8.99 13.47
C MET A 321 5.52 -8.88 14.08
N ASN A 322 6.15 -10.01 14.42
CA ASN A 322 7.54 -10.06 14.90
C ASN A 322 8.56 -10.28 13.77
N ASN A 323 8.12 -10.32 12.51
CA ASN A 323 8.99 -10.54 11.35
C ASN A 323 8.73 -9.54 10.22
N ILE A 324 8.56 -8.27 10.56
CA ILE A 324 8.27 -7.18 9.63
C ILE A 324 9.45 -6.96 8.68
N VAL A 325 9.13 -6.74 7.40
CA VAL A 325 10.09 -6.31 6.38
C VAL A 325 9.93 -4.82 6.15
N MET A 326 11.03 -4.06 6.18
CA MET A 326 11.00 -2.62 5.83
C MET A 326 11.64 -2.38 4.47
N VAL A 327 10.97 -1.60 3.62
CA VAL A 327 11.43 -1.21 2.28
C VAL A 327 11.47 0.30 2.19
N GLY A 328 12.64 0.87 1.89
CA GLY A 328 12.79 2.32 1.76
C GLY A 328 13.34 2.70 0.40
N HIS A 329 12.65 3.60 -0.30
CA HIS A 329 13.11 4.19 -1.55
C HIS A 329 13.75 5.56 -1.33
N SER A 330 14.90 5.81 -1.94
CA SER A 330 15.58 7.11 -1.92
C SER A 330 15.72 7.62 -0.47
N MET A 331 15.25 8.84 -0.16
CA MET A 331 15.24 9.39 1.20
C MET A 331 14.49 8.51 2.22
N GLY A 332 13.44 7.79 1.81
CA GLY A 332 12.74 6.83 2.67
C GLY A 332 13.63 5.67 3.14
N GLY A 333 14.68 5.35 2.39
CA GLY A 333 15.73 4.44 2.82
C GLY A 333 16.61 5.00 3.95
N LEU A 334 16.83 6.32 4.00
CA LEU A 334 17.54 6.96 5.11
C LEU A 334 16.72 6.94 6.40
N ILE A 335 15.42 7.23 6.29
CA ILE A 335 14.46 7.09 7.39
C ILE A 335 14.48 5.66 7.93
N THR A 336 14.39 4.68 7.03
CA THR A 336 14.42 3.27 7.38
C THR A 336 15.74 2.87 8.03
N ARG A 337 16.89 3.34 7.50
CA ARG A 337 18.21 3.09 8.10
C ARG A 337 18.35 3.69 9.50
N PHE A 338 17.91 4.92 9.68
CA PHE A 338 17.99 5.60 10.97
C PHE A 338 17.14 4.89 12.02
N ASN A 339 15.89 4.56 11.69
CA ASN A 339 14.95 3.87 12.57
C ASN A 339 15.41 2.47 13.01
N ASN A 340 16.27 1.83 12.21
CA ASN A 340 16.80 0.51 12.49
C ASN A 340 18.26 0.52 12.98
N SER A 341 18.82 1.69 13.29
CA SER A 341 20.17 1.81 13.83
C SER A 341 20.23 1.42 15.30
N THR A 342 21.27 0.71 15.72
CA THR A 342 21.51 0.39 17.14
C THR A 342 22.16 1.53 17.92
N LYS A 343 22.71 2.54 17.22
CA LYS A 343 23.33 3.73 17.79
C LYS A 343 22.84 5.00 17.08
N PRO A 344 21.54 5.32 17.12
CA PRO A 344 20.97 6.45 16.38
C PRO A 344 21.55 7.81 16.78
N TRP A 345 22.00 7.94 18.04
CA TRP A 345 22.68 9.14 18.55
C TRP A 345 23.96 9.50 17.79
N THR A 346 24.55 8.59 17.03
CA THR A 346 25.71 8.88 16.17
C THR A 346 25.44 10.03 15.20
N LEU A 347 24.20 10.23 14.76
CA LEU A 347 23.86 11.36 13.88
C LEU A 347 24.03 12.71 14.56
N MET A 348 23.95 12.78 15.88
CA MET A 348 24.10 14.03 16.62
C MET A 348 25.53 14.60 16.50
N LYS A 349 26.53 13.82 16.08
CA LYS A 349 27.86 14.33 15.65
C LYS A 349 27.75 15.37 14.53
N GLY A 350 26.72 15.26 13.70
CA GLY A 350 26.44 16.19 12.62
C GLY A 350 25.69 17.44 13.07
N LEU A 351 25.15 17.43 14.29
CA LEU A 351 24.35 18.53 14.84
C LEU A 351 25.15 19.35 15.85
N PHE A 352 25.85 18.69 16.78
CA PHE A 352 26.47 19.32 17.93
C PHE A 352 28.00 19.26 17.90
N GLU A 353 28.64 20.31 18.41
CA GLU A 353 30.09 20.35 18.63
C GLU A 353 30.43 19.72 19.98
N LEU A 354 30.30 18.40 20.07
CA LEU A 354 30.74 17.60 21.22
C LEU A 354 31.93 16.70 20.83
N PRO A 355 32.79 16.33 21.79
CA PRO A 355 33.90 15.42 21.52
C PRO A 355 33.42 14.09 20.92
N PRO A 356 34.10 13.51 19.90
CA PRO A 356 33.66 12.27 19.25
C PRO A 356 33.45 11.09 20.22
N GLU A 357 34.27 11.01 21.26
CA GLU A 357 34.18 10.02 22.34
C GLU A 357 32.86 10.08 23.11
N THR A 358 32.23 11.25 23.20
CA THR A 358 30.92 11.44 23.81
C THR A 358 29.89 10.53 23.15
N PHE A 359 29.85 10.48 21.82
CA PHE A 359 28.90 9.65 21.07
C PHE A 359 29.32 8.17 21.04
N ALA A 360 30.63 7.89 21.08
CA ALA A 360 31.15 6.53 21.09
C ALA A 360 30.77 5.77 22.38
N GLY A 361 30.88 6.44 23.53
CA GLY A 361 30.52 5.92 24.86
C GLY A 361 29.05 6.11 25.25
N MET A 362 28.24 6.74 24.39
CA MET A 362 26.83 6.99 24.66
C MET A 362 26.00 5.70 24.60
N THR A 363 25.03 5.63 25.50
CA THR A 363 24.08 4.53 25.70
C THR A 363 22.71 5.12 26.09
N MET A 364 21.67 4.29 26.08
CA MET A 364 20.35 4.67 26.57
C MET A 364 20.34 5.12 28.05
N GLY A 365 21.32 4.70 28.87
CA GLY A 365 21.39 5.04 30.29
C GLY A 365 22.19 6.29 30.63
N ASN A 366 23.14 6.69 29.79
CA ASN A 366 24.08 7.79 30.10
C ASN A 366 24.00 8.99 29.13
N TRP A 367 23.10 8.98 28.16
CA TRP A 367 23.00 10.03 27.14
C TRP A 367 22.85 11.45 27.72
N LYS A 368 22.10 11.62 28.82
CA LYS A 368 21.94 12.92 29.50
C LYS A 368 23.29 13.49 29.96
N ASN A 369 24.17 12.65 30.52
CA ASN A 369 25.51 13.07 30.95
C ASN A 369 26.36 13.50 29.75
N GLY A 370 26.24 12.78 28.63
CA GLY A 370 26.95 13.13 27.40
C GLY A 370 26.50 14.45 26.78
N LEU A 371 25.22 14.83 26.96
CA LEU A 371 24.66 16.08 26.44
C LEU A 371 24.70 17.23 27.45
N ALA A 372 25.11 17.01 28.70
CA ALA A 372 25.18 18.03 29.73
C ALA A 372 25.91 19.33 29.30
N PRO A 373 27.02 19.28 28.51
CA PRO A 373 27.69 20.50 28.06
C PRO A 373 26.83 21.42 27.17
N LEU A 374 25.76 20.91 26.56
CA LEU A 374 24.84 21.70 25.73
C LEU A 374 23.87 22.56 26.56
N ASN A 375 23.79 22.35 27.88
CA ASN A 375 22.89 23.07 28.80
C ASN A 375 21.43 23.13 28.32
N CYS A 376 20.93 22.03 27.76
CA CYS A 376 19.56 21.94 27.25
C CYS A 376 18.52 21.98 28.38
N ASP A 377 17.39 22.66 28.15
CA ASP A 377 16.21 22.57 29.00
C ASP A 377 15.53 21.19 28.91
N GLU A 378 14.63 20.88 29.84
CA GLU A 378 13.95 19.57 29.89
C GLU A 378 13.17 19.28 28.61
N HIS A 379 12.48 20.27 28.06
CA HIS A 379 11.73 20.13 26.81
C HIS A 379 12.64 19.74 25.64
N THR A 380 13.80 20.38 25.49
CA THR A 380 14.77 20.06 24.45
C THR A 380 15.37 18.67 24.65
N LEU A 381 15.67 18.30 25.90
CA LEU A 381 16.14 16.94 26.23
C LEU A 381 15.09 15.87 25.86
N GLU A 382 13.80 16.12 26.10
CA GLU A 382 12.71 15.22 25.66
C GLU A 382 12.66 15.09 24.13
N GLN A 383 12.80 16.18 23.38
CA GLN A 383 12.82 16.11 21.92
C GLN A 383 14.06 15.37 21.39
N LEU A 384 15.23 15.58 21.98
CA LEU A 384 16.44 14.83 21.62
C LEU A 384 16.28 13.34 21.96
N GLN A 385 15.67 13.04 23.10
CA GLN A 385 15.35 11.67 23.47
C GLN A 385 14.46 11.00 22.42
N ASN A 386 13.33 11.63 22.11
CA ASN A 386 12.35 11.11 21.16
C ASN A 386 12.93 10.92 19.75
N ASN A 387 13.81 11.84 19.32
CA ASN A 387 14.31 11.86 17.95
C ASN A 387 15.59 11.05 17.74
N PHE A 388 16.51 10.99 18.71
CA PHE A 388 17.85 10.41 18.54
C PHE A 388 18.25 9.35 19.57
N ILE A 389 17.54 9.25 20.71
CA ILE A 389 17.86 8.29 21.78
C ILE A 389 16.79 7.20 21.83
N PHE A 390 16.94 6.18 20.97
CA PHE A 390 16.01 5.07 20.90
C PHE A 390 16.74 3.76 20.56
N SER A 391 16.03 2.65 20.80
CA SER A 391 16.42 1.32 20.30
C SER A 391 15.59 0.97 19.07
N PRO A 392 16.16 0.28 18.08
CA PRO A 392 15.41 -0.17 16.92
C PRO A 392 14.38 -1.23 17.32
N SER A 393 13.29 -1.34 16.55
CA SER A 393 12.24 -2.33 16.81
C SER A 393 12.77 -3.75 16.61
N SER A 394 12.57 -4.63 17.59
CA SER A 394 12.93 -6.05 17.48
C SER A 394 12.05 -6.83 16.50
N SER A 395 10.90 -6.27 16.11
CA SER A 395 9.98 -6.86 15.14
C SER A 395 10.44 -6.75 13.71
N VAL A 396 11.41 -5.87 13.40
CA VAL A 396 11.94 -5.72 12.05
C VAL A 396 13.07 -6.71 11.85
N THR A 397 12.88 -7.66 10.93
CA THR A 397 13.81 -8.78 10.74
C THR A 397 14.43 -8.82 9.34
N ARG A 398 14.05 -7.90 8.45
CA ARG A 398 14.70 -7.70 7.15
C ARG A 398 14.51 -6.29 6.60
N ILE A 399 15.51 -5.76 5.91
CA ILE A 399 15.48 -4.41 5.32
C ILE A 399 15.87 -4.45 3.84
N VAL A 400 15.17 -3.68 3.01
CA VAL A 400 15.50 -3.50 1.59
C VAL A 400 15.61 -2.00 1.28
N TYR A 401 16.75 -1.59 0.75
CA TYR A 401 17.01 -0.24 0.27
C TYR A 401 16.87 -0.20 -1.25
N MET A 402 16.16 0.80 -1.76
CA MET A 402 15.93 1.03 -3.18
C MET A 402 16.46 2.41 -3.57
N ALA A 403 17.57 2.46 -4.30
CA ALA A 403 18.20 3.72 -4.73
C ALA A 403 18.46 4.71 -3.59
N THR A 404 18.81 4.21 -2.40
CA THR A 404 18.98 5.04 -1.19
C THR A 404 20.31 5.81 -1.22
N PRO A 405 20.34 7.14 -1.04
CA PRO A 405 21.57 7.91 -1.02
C PRO A 405 22.25 7.88 0.36
N HIS A 406 22.81 6.73 0.77
CA HIS A 406 23.43 6.57 2.10
C HIS A 406 24.58 7.55 2.39
N ARG A 407 25.23 8.09 1.36
CA ARG A 407 26.27 9.12 1.45
C ARG A 407 25.88 10.43 0.75
N GLY A 408 24.58 10.63 0.52
CA GLY A 408 24.02 11.83 -0.11
C GLY A 408 23.98 11.78 -1.63
N SER A 409 23.45 12.84 -2.25
CA SER A 409 23.32 12.96 -3.70
C SER A 409 23.65 14.38 -4.16
N THR A 410 24.46 14.50 -5.22
CA THR A 410 24.78 15.79 -5.84
C THR A 410 23.56 16.43 -6.52
N PHE A 411 22.47 15.68 -6.74
CA PHE A 411 21.20 16.24 -7.20
C PHE A 411 20.63 17.25 -6.20
N ALA A 412 20.86 17.05 -4.88
CA ALA A 412 20.49 18.02 -3.86
C ALA A 412 21.22 19.37 -3.99
N ASP A 413 22.39 19.38 -4.65
CA ASP A 413 23.19 20.59 -4.86
C ASP A 413 22.87 21.33 -6.18
N ASN A 414 22.09 20.70 -7.08
CA ASN A 414 21.69 21.23 -8.39
C ASN A 414 20.59 22.30 -8.30
N TRP A 415 20.51 23.17 -9.32
CA TRP A 415 19.63 24.35 -9.37
C TRP A 415 18.13 24.05 -9.20
N ILE A 416 17.66 22.87 -9.64
CA ILE A 416 16.25 22.43 -9.46
C ILE A 416 15.94 22.15 -7.98
N GLY A 417 16.89 21.57 -7.24
CA GLY A 417 16.78 21.35 -5.79
C GLY A 417 16.69 22.67 -5.02
N ARG A 418 17.48 23.68 -5.41
CA ARG A 418 17.45 25.03 -4.80
C ARG A 418 16.14 25.79 -5.06
N LEU A 419 15.58 25.67 -6.26
CA LEU A 419 14.31 26.33 -6.61
C LEU A 419 13.12 25.73 -5.84
N GLY A 420 13.15 24.43 -5.55
CA GLY A 420 12.12 23.74 -4.77
C GLY A 420 12.12 24.07 -3.28
N GLN A 421 13.27 24.49 -2.71
CA GLN A 421 13.42 24.78 -1.26
C GLN A 421 12.60 25.99 -0.80
N HIS A 422 12.58 27.06 -1.58
CA HIS A 422 11.84 28.29 -1.24
C HIS A 422 10.32 28.11 -1.26
N LEU A 423 9.84 27.03 -1.88
CA LEU A 423 8.42 26.69 -1.96
C LEU A 423 7.94 25.85 -0.78
N ILE A 424 8.82 25.42 0.16
CA ILE A 424 8.47 24.55 1.30
C ILE A 424 7.96 25.39 2.48
N ASP A 425 6.69 25.25 2.86
CA ASP A 425 6.11 25.90 4.04
C ASP A 425 5.98 24.96 5.26
N LEU A 426 6.87 25.11 6.23
CA LEU A 426 6.88 24.37 7.51
C LEU A 426 5.90 24.98 8.53
N PRO A 427 5.11 24.18 9.29
CA PRO A 427 4.33 24.63 10.47
C PRO A 427 5.11 25.51 11.44
N SER A 428 4.45 26.49 12.04
CA SER A 428 5.05 27.42 13.03
C SER A 428 5.70 26.68 14.19
N ASP A 429 4.97 25.70 14.73
CA ASP A 429 5.36 24.99 15.95
C ASP A 429 6.59 24.11 15.68
N MET A 430 6.67 23.51 14.49
CA MET A 430 7.87 22.78 14.06
C MET A 430 9.03 23.72 13.74
N LEU A 431 8.77 24.90 13.18
CA LEU A 431 9.83 25.88 12.93
C LEU A 431 10.44 26.38 14.24
N GLU A 432 9.63 26.58 15.28
CA GLU A 432 10.10 26.97 16.61
C GLU A 432 10.98 25.87 17.23
N GLU A 433 10.53 24.62 17.21
CA GLU A 433 11.29 23.48 17.74
C GLU A 433 12.62 23.29 17.01
N VAL A 434 12.59 23.35 15.69
CA VAL A 434 13.77 23.24 14.84
C VAL A 434 14.74 24.41 15.07
N THR A 435 14.24 25.62 15.28
CA THR A 435 15.06 26.80 15.59
C THR A 435 15.76 26.61 16.94
N ARG A 436 15.08 26.09 17.97
CA ARG A 436 15.69 25.80 19.29
C ARG A 436 16.79 24.74 19.22
N ILE A 437 16.64 23.70 18.40
CA ILE A 437 17.71 22.71 18.21
C ILE A 437 18.85 23.31 17.38
N ALA A 438 18.54 24.15 16.41
CA ALA A 438 19.53 24.79 15.56
C ALA A 438 20.38 25.83 16.30
N THR A 439 19.86 26.52 17.32
CA THR A 439 20.69 27.40 18.16
C THR A 439 21.75 26.64 18.95
N LEU A 440 21.55 25.35 19.18
CA LEU A 440 22.54 24.45 19.79
C LEU A 440 23.49 23.84 18.75
N SER A 441 23.24 24.06 17.45
CA SER A 441 23.90 23.39 16.35
C SER A 441 25.07 24.18 15.75
N ARG A 442 26.08 23.45 15.29
CA ARG A 442 27.32 23.96 14.69
C ARG A 442 27.08 25.03 13.63
N GLY A 443 27.50 26.27 13.92
CA GLY A 443 27.44 27.42 12.99
C GLY A 443 26.04 27.88 12.60
N MET A 444 25.00 27.15 13.01
CA MET A 444 23.60 27.39 12.63
C MET A 444 22.96 28.49 13.49
N PHE A 445 23.47 28.70 14.71
CA PHE A 445 23.11 29.83 15.57
C PHE A 445 23.33 31.21 14.92
N LEU A 446 24.28 31.31 13.98
CA LEU A 446 24.61 32.56 13.28
C LEU A 446 23.69 32.84 12.08
N LEU A 447 22.86 31.88 11.69
CA LEU A 447 21.95 32.00 10.56
C LEU A 447 20.66 32.68 10.97
N ASN A 448 20.11 33.51 10.08
CA ASN A 448 18.79 34.07 10.30
C ASN A 448 17.69 32.99 10.12
N PRO A 449 16.44 33.21 10.59
CA PRO A 449 15.38 32.20 10.54
C PRO A 449 15.07 31.65 9.13
N LEU A 450 15.30 32.44 8.07
CA LEU A 450 15.10 31.99 6.69
C LEU A 450 16.24 31.08 6.23
N GLN A 451 17.49 31.42 6.54
CA GLN A 451 18.66 30.58 6.28
C GLN A 451 18.63 29.28 7.07
N LEU A 452 18.16 29.34 8.32
CA LEU A 452 17.89 28.17 9.17
C LEU A 452 16.87 27.23 8.52
N LYS A 453 15.75 27.79 8.05
CA LYS A 453 14.72 27.04 7.34
C LYS A 453 15.29 26.31 6.12
N ASP A 454 16.12 26.98 5.32
CA ASP A 454 16.73 26.41 4.11
C ASP A 454 17.71 25.27 4.44
N GLU A 455 18.53 25.44 5.50
CA GLU A 455 19.49 24.41 5.94
C GLU A 455 18.81 23.15 6.51
N LEU A 456 17.57 23.28 6.97
CA LEU A 456 16.82 22.23 7.68
C LEU A 456 15.78 21.53 6.79
N THR A 457 15.72 21.88 5.50
CA THR A 457 14.91 21.15 4.50
C THR A 457 15.45 19.74 4.25
N SER A 458 14.57 18.79 3.92
CA SER A 458 14.96 17.43 3.48
C SER A 458 15.98 17.46 2.34
N ILE A 459 15.82 18.38 1.39
CA ILE A 459 16.70 18.55 0.24
C ILE A 459 18.14 18.83 0.71
N ARG A 460 18.32 19.79 1.64
CA ARG A 460 19.66 20.12 2.13
C ARG A 460 20.26 18.98 2.96
N GLN A 461 19.43 18.30 3.74
CA GLN A 461 19.81 17.09 4.47
C GLN A 461 20.11 15.87 3.57
N LEU A 462 19.99 15.98 2.25
CA LEU A 462 20.44 14.95 1.29
C LEU A 462 21.74 15.32 0.58
N SER A 463 22.23 16.55 0.74
CA SER A 463 23.53 16.96 0.19
C SER A 463 24.66 16.13 0.80
N PRO A 464 25.63 15.63 0.01
CA PRO A 464 26.84 14.98 0.53
C PRO A 464 27.63 15.87 1.50
N ASN A 465 27.46 17.20 1.38
CA ASN A 465 28.11 18.17 2.24
C ASN A 465 27.39 18.39 3.58
N SER A 466 26.15 17.90 3.72
CA SER A 466 25.39 17.98 4.97
C SER A 466 26.07 17.18 6.08
N SER A 467 26.23 17.82 7.24
CA SER A 467 26.82 17.20 8.43
C SER A 467 26.07 15.95 8.89
N LEU A 468 24.75 15.89 8.73
CA LEU A 468 23.94 14.71 9.08
C LEU A 468 24.20 13.52 8.16
N VAL A 469 24.31 13.75 6.85
CA VAL A 469 24.50 12.68 5.85
C VAL A 469 25.86 12.03 5.99
N LYS A 470 26.90 12.80 6.34
CA LYS A 470 28.25 12.28 6.57
C LYS A 470 28.22 11.14 7.60
N TYR A 471 27.49 11.33 8.69
CA TYR A 471 27.37 10.34 9.77
C TYR A 471 26.28 9.28 9.53
N MET A 472 25.40 9.47 8.53
CA MET A 472 24.46 8.42 8.10
C MET A 472 25.20 7.15 7.68
N SER A 473 26.36 7.31 7.04
CA SER A 473 27.20 6.19 6.61
C SER A 473 27.76 5.35 7.76
N GLU A 474 27.82 5.89 8.99
CA GLU A 474 28.26 5.19 10.21
C GLU A 474 27.14 4.36 10.84
N LEU A 475 25.87 4.69 10.60
CA LEU A 475 24.75 3.97 11.22
C LEU A 475 24.73 2.51 10.80
N ARG A 476 24.57 1.61 11.77
CA ARG A 476 24.45 0.17 11.56
C ARG A 476 23.25 -0.34 12.34
N GLY A 477 22.51 -1.26 11.72
CA GLY A 477 21.49 -2.03 12.41
C GLY A 477 22.08 -3.25 13.12
N SER A 478 21.19 -4.08 13.67
CA SER A 478 21.58 -5.37 14.24
C SER A 478 22.21 -6.25 13.15
N PRO A 479 23.34 -6.92 13.40
CA PRO A 479 23.97 -7.82 12.43
C PRO A 479 23.08 -9.03 12.08
N ASN A 480 22.07 -9.32 12.90
CA ASN A 480 21.13 -10.42 12.68
C ASN A 480 19.98 -10.07 11.71
N VAL A 481 19.86 -8.79 11.33
CA VAL A 481 18.85 -8.29 10.40
C VAL A 481 19.49 -8.12 9.01
N PRO A 482 19.27 -9.05 8.08
CA PRO A 482 19.82 -8.93 6.72
C PRO A 482 19.30 -7.69 6.01
N VAL A 483 20.22 -7.04 5.30
CA VAL A 483 19.97 -5.81 4.52
C VAL A 483 20.23 -6.08 3.05
N HIS A 484 19.36 -5.60 2.18
CA HIS A 484 19.50 -5.74 0.73
C HIS A 484 19.49 -4.38 0.04
N SER A 485 20.21 -4.26 -1.07
CA SER A 485 20.26 -3.05 -1.90
C SER A 485 19.78 -3.33 -3.32
N ILE A 486 18.90 -2.50 -3.84
CA ILE A 486 18.50 -2.48 -5.26
C ILE A 486 18.91 -1.11 -5.82
N ILE A 487 19.82 -1.11 -6.79
CA ILE A 487 20.51 0.09 -7.28
C ILE A 487 20.31 0.23 -8.78
N GLY A 488 19.95 1.43 -9.25
CA GLY A 488 19.80 1.74 -10.66
C GLY A 488 21.12 2.16 -11.32
N ASP A 489 21.31 1.79 -12.58
CA ASP A 489 22.44 2.23 -13.41
C ASP A 489 22.00 2.80 -14.78
N ARG A 490 20.68 2.98 -14.97
CA ARG A 490 20.06 3.42 -16.23
C ARG A 490 20.31 2.49 -17.42
N GLY A 491 20.67 1.23 -17.17
CA GLY A 491 20.98 0.23 -18.19
C GLY A 491 22.34 0.43 -18.85
N ARG A 492 23.24 1.18 -18.22
CA ARG A 492 24.56 1.50 -18.77
C ARG A 492 25.60 0.41 -18.53
N ASN A 493 25.37 -0.48 -17.56
CA ASN A 493 26.30 -1.54 -17.16
C ASN A 493 27.71 -1.00 -16.86
N ASP A 494 27.81 0.17 -16.23
CA ASP A 494 29.06 0.88 -15.92
C ASP A 494 29.38 0.91 -14.40
N THR A 495 28.71 0.07 -13.60
CA THR A 495 29.00 -0.12 -12.16
C THR A 495 30.46 -0.59 -11.97
N PRO A 496 31.25 -0.02 -11.02
CA PRO A 496 30.85 0.84 -9.91
C PRO A 496 30.81 2.35 -10.21
N ASN A 497 31.18 2.78 -11.42
CA ASN A 497 31.18 4.20 -11.80
C ASN A 497 29.79 4.70 -12.23
N SER A 498 28.74 3.93 -11.96
CA SER A 498 27.38 4.18 -12.42
C SER A 498 26.59 5.16 -11.55
N SER A 499 25.46 5.62 -12.10
CA SER A 499 24.45 6.39 -11.37
C SER A 499 23.07 6.15 -11.95
N ASP A 500 22.06 6.18 -11.08
CA ASP A 500 20.65 6.16 -11.49
C ASP A 500 20.16 7.52 -12.06
N GLY A 501 21.06 8.52 -12.15
CA GLY A 501 20.79 9.89 -12.59
C GLY A 501 20.60 10.88 -11.43
N VAL A 502 20.38 10.39 -10.21
CA VAL A 502 20.23 11.19 -8.98
C VAL A 502 21.29 10.76 -7.97
N VAL A 503 21.40 9.47 -7.71
CA VAL A 503 22.30 8.86 -6.73
C VAL A 503 23.40 8.11 -7.48
N LYS A 504 24.66 8.35 -7.08
CA LYS A 504 25.81 7.58 -7.57
C LYS A 504 25.85 6.23 -6.89
N TYR A 505 26.34 5.20 -7.58
CA TYR A 505 26.53 3.85 -7.03
C TYR A 505 27.24 3.87 -5.67
N HIS A 506 28.37 4.57 -5.55
CA HIS A 506 29.13 4.66 -4.29
C HIS A 506 28.33 5.26 -3.12
N SER A 507 27.30 6.07 -3.40
CA SER A 507 26.41 6.59 -2.36
C SER A 507 25.34 5.58 -1.94
N SER A 508 24.84 4.76 -2.88
CA SER A 508 23.85 3.72 -2.60
C SER A 508 24.43 2.38 -2.15
N HIS A 509 25.71 2.13 -2.44
CA HIS A 509 26.40 0.89 -2.12
C HIS A 509 26.67 0.75 -0.61
N LEU A 510 26.51 -0.48 -0.11
CA LEU A 510 26.85 -0.86 1.26
C LEU A 510 27.65 -2.17 1.23
N ASP A 511 28.92 -2.11 1.62
CA ASP A 511 29.85 -3.27 1.62
C ASP A 511 29.36 -4.43 2.49
N TRP A 512 28.49 -4.14 3.47
CA TRP A 512 27.95 -5.07 4.46
C TRP A 512 26.51 -5.50 4.16
N SER A 513 25.95 -5.14 3.00
CA SER A 513 24.65 -5.64 2.58
C SER A 513 24.72 -7.15 2.31
N ALA A 514 23.67 -7.88 2.69
CA ALA A 514 23.54 -9.32 2.47
C ALA A 514 23.34 -9.66 0.98
N SER A 515 22.71 -8.76 0.21
CA SER A 515 22.75 -8.81 -1.26
C SER A 515 22.62 -7.43 -1.87
N GLU A 516 23.16 -7.28 -3.07
CA GLU A 516 23.04 -6.08 -3.89
C GLU A 516 22.63 -6.48 -5.32
N LYS A 517 21.61 -5.82 -5.87
CA LYS A 517 21.14 -6.03 -7.24
C LYS A 517 21.18 -4.72 -8.01
N ILE A 518 21.95 -4.72 -9.10
CA ILE A 518 21.91 -3.64 -10.09
C ILE A 518 20.75 -3.91 -11.06
N VAL A 519 19.96 -2.87 -11.35
CA VAL A 519 18.81 -2.92 -12.27
C VAL A 519 18.93 -1.81 -13.33
N PRO A 520 18.45 -2.05 -14.55
CA PRO A 520 18.59 -1.12 -15.69
C PRO A 520 17.60 0.06 -15.61
N SER A 521 17.55 0.72 -14.46
CA SER A 521 16.60 1.79 -14.14
C SER A 521 17.32 3.08 -13.76
N GLY A 522 16.66 4.21 -14.03
CA GLY A 522 16.97 5.47 -13.34
C GLY A 522 16.52 5.46 -11.89
N HIS A 523 16.47 6.64 -11.25
CA HIS A 523 16.22 6.76 -9.81
C HIS A 523 14.89 6.16 -9.30
N SER A 524 13.88 6.06 -10.17
CA SER A 524 12.60 5.40 -9.85
C SER A 524 12.71 3.86 -9.95
N VAL A 525 13.69 3.26 -9.27
CA VAL A 525 13.95 1.81 -9.31
C VAL A 525 12.74 0.98 -8.85
N GLN A 526 11.92 1.50 -7.95
CA GLN A 526 10.67 0.87 -7.50
C GLN A 526 9.66 0.65 -8.63
N ASP A 527 9.70 1.47 -9.69
CA ASP A 527 8.85 1.32 -10.87
C ASP A 527 9.44 0.36 -11.91
N ASP A 528 10.64 -0.17 -11.70
CA ASP A 528 11.29 -1.10 -12.63
C ASP A 528 10.87 -2.57 -12.38
N PRO A 529 10.55 -3.34 -13.44
CA PRO A 529 10.20 -4.76 -13.29
C PRO A 529 11.28 -5.62 -12.64
N ALA A 530 12.57 -5.36 -12.89
CA ALA A 530 13.67 -6.14 -12.33
C ALA A 530 13.77 -5.94 -10.80
N SER A 531 13.41 -4.76 -10.30
CA SER A 531 13.29 -4.50 -8.87
C SER A 531 12.16 -5.30 -8.22
N ALA A 532 11.03 -5.46 -8.91
CA ALA A 532 9.93 -6.31 -8.42
C ALA A 532 10.34 -7.78 -8.36
N VAL A 533 11.10 -8.27 -9.34
CA VAL A 533 11.66 -9.62 -9.34
C VAL A 533 12.62 -9.83 -8.16
N GLU A 534 13.51 -8.87 -7.90
CA GLU A 534 14.45 -8.98 -6.78
C GLU A 534 13.74 -8.89 -5.43
N LEU A 535 12.79 -7.97 -5.26
CA LEU A 535 12.02 -7.89 -4.02
C LEU A 535 11.20 -9.17 -3.79
N ARG A 536 10.61 -9.76 -4.84
CA ARG A 536 9.94 -11.06 -4.77
C ARG A 536 10.88 -12.15 -4.28
N ARG A 537 12.11 -12.23 -4.81
CA ARG A 537 13.14 -13.17 -4.36
C ARG A 537 13.44 -12.99 -2.87
N ILE A 538 13.67 -11.75 -2.43
CA ILE A 538 13.96 -11.40 -1.03
C ILE A 538 12.81 -11.78 -0.10
N LEU A 539 11.55 -11.50 -0.48
CA LEU A 539 10.38 -11.85 0.32
C LEU A 539 10.16 -13.37 0.40
N ARG A 540 10.43 -14.13 -0.66
CA ARG A 540 10.39 -15.60 -0.61
C ARG A 540 11.48 -16.17 0.30
N GLU A 541 12.70 -15.65 0.21
CA GLU A 541 13.80 -16.02 1.10
C GLU A 541 13.46 -15.73 2.57
N HIS A 542 12.87 -14.56 2.84
CA HIS A 542 12.38 -14.20 4.16
C HIS A 542 11.30 -15.16 4.66
N LEU A 543 10.35 -15.54 3.80
CA LEU A 543 9.26 -16.46 4.16
C LEU A 543 9.79 -17.83 4.59
N VAL A 544 10.81 -18.36 3.90
CA VAL A 544 11.47 -19.62 4.28
C VAL A 544 12.05 -19.53 5.70
N LYS A 545 12.66 -18.40 6.06
CA LYS A 545 13.18 -18.19 7.42
C LYS A 545 12.08 -18.12 8.48
N VAL A 546 10.92 -17.54 8.16
CA VAL A 546 9.83 -17.30 9.13
C VAL A 546 8.87 -18.49 9.28
N LYS A 547 8.44 -19.08 8.16
CA LYS A 547 7.43 -20.14 8.12
C LYS A 547 7.99 -21.51 7.70
N GLY A 548 9.26 -21.57 7.29
CA GLY A 548 9.90 -22.80 6.82
C GLY A 548 9.71 -23.04 5.31
N ARG A 549 10.61 -23.83 4.74
CA ARG A 549 10.63 -24.15 3.30
C ARG A 549 9.36 -24.87 2.81
N LYS A 550 8.80 -25.74 3.65
CA LYS A 550 7.58 -26.49 3.33
C LYS A 550 6.39 -25.57 3.02
N THR A 551 6.23 -24.47 3.75
CA THR A 551 5.15 -23.49 3.48
C THR A 551 5.32 -22.82 2.12
N LEU A 552 6.55 -22.51 1.71
CA LEU A 552 6.83 -21.97 0.38
C LEU A 552 6.44 -22.99 -0.71
N GLU A 553 6.89 -24.23 -0.57
CA GLU A 553 6.62 -25.32 -1.53
C GLU A 553 5.13 -25.64 -1.65
N GLU A 554 4.40 -25.65 -0.52
CA GLU A 554 2.94 -25.84 -0.50
C GLU A 554 2.19 -24.68 -1.18
N ALA A 555 2.63 -23.43 -0.97
CA ALA A 555 2.03 -22.27 -1.61
C ALA A 555 2.33 -22.25 -3.12
N ASP A 556 3.56 -22.60 -3.53
CA ASP A 556 3.92 -22.77 -4.95
C ASP A 556 3.11 -23.89 -5.63
N ALA A 557 2.88 -25.02 -4.95
CA ALA A 557 2.05 -26.10 -5.49
C ALA A 557 0.54 -25.73 -5.61
N LYS A 558 0.10 -24.75 -4.82
CA LYS A 558 -1.29 -24.25 -4.83
C LYS A 558 -1.49 -23.06 -5.78
N ALA A 559 -0.42 -22.44 -6.26
CA ALA A 559 -0.45 -21.33 -7.20
C ALA A 559 -1.26 -21.65 -8.46
N ALA A 560 -2.24 -20.82 -8.81
CA ALA A 560 -2.77 -20.82 -10.17
C ALA A 560 -1.73 -20.18 -11.11
N THR A 561 -1.58 -20.69 -12.33
CA THR A 561 -0.70 -20.05 -13.32
C THR A 561 -1.20 -18.63 -13.60
N PRO A 562 -0.45 -17.57 -13.24
CA PRO A 562 -0.88 -16.23 -13.55
C PRO A 562 -0.81 -16.01 -15.07
N VAL A 563 -1.85 -15.42 -15.64
CA VAL A 563 -1.81 -14.97 -17.03
C VAL A 563 -1.21 -13.57 -17.01
N TRP A 564 0.04 -13.45 -17.49
CA TRP A 564 0.64 -12.15 -17.71
C TRP A 564 0.03 -11.54 -18.99
N GLN A 565 -0.70 -10.43 -18.84
CA GLN A 565 -1.05 -9.57 -19.97
C GLN A 565 -0.30 -8.26 -19.78
N ALA A 566 0.78 -8.05 -20.54
CA ALA A 566 1.12 -6.67 -20.91
C ALA A 566 -0.09 -6.10 -21.64
N ASN A 567 -0.64 -5.00 -21.11
CA ASN A 567 -1.93 -4.38 -21.46
C ASN A 567 -2.53 -4.82 -22.81
N PRO A 568 -3.76 -5.36 -22.86
CA PRO A 568 -4.59 -5.12 -24.03
C PRO A 568 -4.76 -3.59 -24.16
N SER A 569 -4.72 -3.09 -25.40
CA SER A 569 -4.82 -1.67 -25.75
C SER A 569 -5.80 -0.89 -24.85
N PRO A 570 -5.50 0.40 -24.53
CA PRO A 570 -6.39 1.22 -23.71
C PRO A 570 -7.82 1.17 -24.26
N PRO A 571 -8.86 1.12 -23.40
CA PRO A 571 -10.24 1.17 -23.87
C PRO A 571 -10.41 2.41 -24.75
N ILE A 572 -11.06 2.23 -25.90
CA ILE A 572 -11.40 3.32 -26.82
C ILE A 572 -12.19 4.34 -26.00
N ILE A 573 -11.55 5.46 -25.68
CA ILE A 573 -12.20 6.60 -25.05
C ILE A 573 -13.22 7.10 -26.08
N LEU A 574 -14.48 6.72 -25.92
CA LEU A 574 -15.58 7.50 -26.48
C LEU A 574 -15.48 8.86 -25.80
N LYS A 575 -14.87 9.82 -26.50
CA LYS A 575 -14.93 11.23 -26.14
C LYS A 575 -16.40 11.55 -25.86
N ARG A 576 -16.69 12.04 -24.65
CA ARG A 576 -17.98 12.69 -24.41
C ARG A 576 -18.06 13.92 -25.32
N PRO A 577 -19.26 14.24 -25.86
CA PRO A 577 -19.46 15.34 -26.79
C PRO A 577 -18.97 16.68 -26.23
#